data_AF-A0A3P9L0X5-F1
#
_entry.id   AF-A0A3P9L0X5-F1
#
_cell.length_a   1.000
_cell.length_b   1.000
_cell.length_c   1.000
_cell.angle_alpha   90.00
_cell.angle_beta   90.00
_cell.angle_gamma   90.00
#
_symmetry.space_group_name_H-M   'P 1'
#
loop_
_entity.id
_entity.type
_entity.pdbx_description
1 polymer ?
#
loop_
_entity_poly.entity_id
_entity_poly.type
_entity_poly.pdbx_seq_one_letter_code
_entity_poly.pdbx_strand_id
1 'polypeptide(L)'
;MDPWRAAIWSTTQQIQNAPSVQILQDLILQNSAMLQTAGCFRRVGSCEEKTRLVEEYLKWYIIHRNSTAIERFKAGLETLQFLTALKEHPTVLTPALCHTEVKLSAEQVENLFQPVLSPQGSNMRTQEDKARTYWADYLLDCEEDNSAVTLEEVLMFAAGVPCVPPAGMSPLPRLHFMSPSTSKFPMANTCANILKIPLLDSYTAFKANMDFGIKNSPGFGCF
;
A
#
# COMPACT_ATOMS: atom_id res chain seq x y z
N MET A 1 15.07 -5.73 -0.71
CA MET A 1 15.27 -5.55 -2.16
C MET A 1 15.97 -6.80 -2.70
N ASP A 2 15.51 -7.38 -3.81
CA ASP A 2 16.17 -8.54 -4.45
C ASP A 2 17.65 -8.20 -4.80
N PRO A 3 18.64 -9.00 -4.37
CA PRO A 3 20.06 -8.76 -4.63
C PRO A 3 20.40 -8.47 -6.10
N TRP A 4 19.67 -9.09 -7.04
CA TRP A 4 19.91 -8.90 -8.47
C TRP A 4 19.48 -7.52 -8.98
N ARG A 5 18.41 -6.96 -8.41
CA ARG A 5 17.95 -5.60 -8.75
C ARG A 5 18.92 -4.54 -8.26
N ALA A 6 19.49 -4.73 -7.07
CA ALA A 6 20.48 -3.82 -6.51
C ALA A 6 21.78 -3.80 -7.34
N ALA A 7 22.24 -4.97 -7.81
CA ALA A 7 23.42 -5.08 -8.67
C ALA A 7 23.24 -4.34 -10.01
N ILE A 8 22.10 -4.54 -10.68
CA ILE A 8 21.81 -3.88 -11.97
C ILE A 8 21.69 -2.37 -11.81
N TRP A 9 21.02 -1.91 -10.75
CA TRP A 9 20.95 -0.49 -10.42
C TRP A 9 22.34 0.10 -10.22
N SER A 10 23.18 -0.56 -9.40
CA SER A 10 24.56 -0.14 -9.15
C SER A 10 25.37 -0.01 -10.45
N THR A 11 25.35 -1.03 -11.31
CA THR A 11 26.09 -1.02 -12.57
C THR A 11 25.61 0.08 -13.52
N THR A 12 24.30 0.24 -13.69
CA THR A 12 23.76 1.30 -14.56
C THR A 12 24.08 2.70 -14.04
N GLN A 13 24.09 2.90 -12.71
CA GLN A 13 24.54 4.15 -12.09
C GLN A 13 26.03 4.42 -12.30
N GLN A 14 26.90 3.40 -12.22
CA GLN A 14 28.33 3.57 -12.50
C GLN A 14 28.58 4.02 -13.95
N ILE A 15 27.91 3.40 -14.92
CA ILE A 15 27.98 3.78 -16.33
C ILE A 15 27.45 5.21 -16.55
N GLN A 16 26.29 5.54 -15.96
CA GLN A 16 25.68 6.87 -16.07
C GLN A 16 26.57 7.97 -15.47
N ASN A 17 27.30 7.67 -14.41
CA ASN A 17 28.14 8.63 -13.69
C ASN A 17 29.61 8.58 -14.12
N ALA A 18 29.95 7.85 -15.18
CA ALA A 18 31.33 7.80 -15.69
C ALA A 18 31.83 9.23 -16.03
N PRO A 19 33.00 9.64 -15.50
CA PRO A 19 33.50 11.01 -15.63
C PRO A 19 34.34 11.24 -16.89
N SER A 20 34.78 10.17 -17.56
CA SER A 20 35.60 10.24 -18.78
C SER A 20 35.26 9.10 -19.74
N VAL A 21 35.57 9.30 -21.03
CA VAL A 21 35.35 8.29 -22.07
C VAL A 21 36.14 7.01 -21.78
N GLN A 22 37.36 7.14 -21.24
CA GLN A 22 38.18 5.98 -20.87
C GLN A 22 37.50 5.14 -19.78
N ILE A 23 37.07 5.77 -18.68
CA ILE A 23 36.40 5.06 -17.58
C ILE A 23 35.08 4.45 -18.08
N LEU A 24 34.33 5.15 -18.93
CA LEU A 24 33.11 4.63 -19.53
C LEU A 24 33.38 3.38 -20.37
N GLN A 25 34.43 3.39 -21.20
CA GLN A 25 34.84 2.23 -21.99
C GLN A 25 35.27 1.06 -21.11
N ASP A 26 36.03 1.31 -20.04
CA ASP A 26 36.45 0.28 -19.09
C ASP A 26 35.23 -0.36 -18.38
N LEU A 27 34.26 0.45 -17.94
CA LEU A 27 33.02 -0.03 -17.33
C LEU A 27 32.17 -0.84 -18.31
N ILE A 28 32.10 -0.44 -19.58
CA ILE A 28 31.40 -1.19 -20.63
C ILE A 28 32.05 -2.55 -20.85
N LEU A 29 33.39 -2.62 -20.85
CA LEU A 29 34.13 -3.87 -20.99
C LEU A 29 33.94 -4.79 -19.78
N GLN A 30 34.03 -4.23 -18.57
CA GLN A 30 33.78 -4.96 -17.32
C GLN A 30 32.38 -5.58 -17.27
N ASN A 31 31.38 -4.89 -17.83
CA ASN A 31 29.98 -5.32 -17.86
C ASN A 31 29.55 -5.87 -19.24
N SER A 32 30.51 -6.34 -20.05
CA SER A 32 30.26 -6.76 -21.44
C SER A 32 29.21 -7.85 -21.57
N ALA A 33 29.23 -8.90 -20.74
CA ALA A 33 28.25 -9.99 -20.80
C ALA A 33 26.80 -9.49 -20.61
N MET A 34 26.59 -8.56 -19.66
CA MET A 34 25.30 -7.92 -19.38
C MET A 34 24.82 -7.11 -20.60
N LEU A 35 25.69 -6.27 -21.15
CA LEU A 35 25.37 -5.42 -22.30
C LEU A 35 25.19 -6.23 -23.60
N GLN A 36 25.94 -7.32 -23.77
CA GLN A 36 25.82 -8.23 -24.91
C GLN A 36 24.48 -8.98 -24.89
N THR A 37 24.08 -9.46 -23.71
CA THR A 37 22.77 -10.11 -23.53
C THR A 37 21.61 -9.17 -23.89
N ALA A 38 21.77 -7.87 -23.57
CA ALA A 38 20.81 -6.83 -23.95
C ALA A 38 20.94 -6.36 -25.40
N GLY A 39 21.97 -6.78 -26.14
CA GLY A 39 22.25 -6.35 -27.51
C GLY A 39 22.71 -4.89 -27.63
N CYS A 40 23.13 -4.25 -26.53
CA CYS A 40 23.59 -2.85 -26.51
C CYS A 40 25.09 -2.69 -26.29
N PHE A 41 25.86 -3.79 -26.20
CA PHE A 41 27.32 -3.73 -26.12
C PHE A 41 27.93 -3.06 -27.36
N ARG A 42 28.57 -1.91 -27.16
CA ARG A 42 29.25 -1.14 -28.22
C ARG A 42 30.38 -0.31 -27.63
N ARG A 43 31.33 0.08 -28.48
CA ARG A 43 32.30 1.13 -28.15
C ARG A 43 31.62 2.49 -28.24
N VAL A 44 31.87 3.34 -27.26
CA VAL A 44 31.40 4.73 -27.21
C VAL A 44 32.56 5.68 -27.47
N GLY A 45 32.29 6.79 -28.18
CA GLY A 45 33.26 7.84 -28.50
C GLY A 45 33.13 9.07 -27.61
N SER A 46 31.97 9.27 -26.98
CA SER A 46 31.67 10.42 -26.11
C SER A 46 31.00 9.99 -24.80
N CYS A 47 31.20 10.75 -23.73
CA CYS A 47 30.46 10.58 -22.48
C CYS A 47 28.96 10.89 -22.63
N GLU A 48 28.55 11.61 -23.68
CA GLU A 48 27.14 11.92 -23.96
C GLU A 48 26.34 10.64 -24.31
N GLU A 49 27.01 9.58 -24.78
CA GLU A 49 26.38 8.33 -25.18
C GLU A 49 25.97 7.44 -23.99
N LYS A 50 26.46 7.73 -22.77
CA LYS A 50 26.21 6.90 -21.58
C LYS A 50 24.73 6.82 -21.23
N THR A 51 24.00 7.92 -21.35
CA THR A 51 22.56 7.97 -21.05
C THR A 51 21.78 7.09 -22.00
N ARG A 52 22.05 7.19 -23.29
CA ARG A 52 21.44 6.31 -24.29
C ARG A 52 21.75 4.83 -24.04
N LEU A 53 23.00 4.50 -23.68
CA LEU A 53 23.38 3.12 -23.38
C LEU A 53 22.61 2.55 -22.17
N VAL A 54 22.49 3.35 -21.11
CA VAL A 54 21.72 2.99 -19.91
C VAL A 54 20.24 2.85 -20.22
N GLU A 55 19.65 3.77 -20.98
CA GLU A 55 18.25 3.71 -21.42
C GLU A 55 17.96 2.45 -22.25
N GLU A 56 18.82 2.12 -23.22
CA GLU A 56 18.67 0.93 -24.05
C GLU A 56 18.76 -0.35 -23.20
N TYR A 57 19.71 -0.42 -22.27
CA TYR A 57 19.82 -1.54 -21.35
C TYR A 57 18.58 -1.68 -20.46
N LEU A 58 18.10 -0.59 -19.84
CA LEU A 58 16.93 -0.59 -18.97
C LEU A 58 15.65 -0.97 -19.74
N LYS A 59 15.50 -0.46 -20.96
CA LYS A 59 14.39 -0.83 -21.85
C LYS A 59 14.41 -2.32 -22.17
N TRP A 60 15.58 -2.89 -22.44
CA TRP A 60 15.71 -4.32 -22.61
C TRP A 60 15.35 -5.09 -21.34
N TYR A 61 15.94 -4.70 -20.21
CA TYR A 61 15.80 -5.42 -18.95
C TYR A 61 14.35 -5.44 -18.43
N ILE A 62 13.66 -4.30 -18.52
CA ILE A 62 12.30 -4.12 -17.99
C ILE A 62 11.27 -4.63 -19.01
N ILE A 63 11.41 -4.26 -20.29
CA ILE A 63 10.36 -4.47 -21.30
C ILE A 63 10.68 -5.66 -22.19
N HIS A 64 11.81 -5.66 -22.92
CA HIS A 64 12.04 -6.65 -23.97
C HIS A 64 12.24 -8.07 -23.41
N ARG A 65 13.00 -8.21 -22.31
CA ARG A 65 13.20 -9.49 -21.62
C ARG A 65 11.89 -10.13 -21.14
N ASN A 66 10.91 -9.30 -20.80
CA ASN A 66 9.59 -9.73 -20.29
C ASN A 66 8.50 -9.66 -21.36
N SER A 67 8.85 -9.44 -22.64
CA SER A 67 7.89 -9.16 -23.72
C SER A 67 6.80 -10.23 -23.84
N THR A 68 7.16 -11.51 -23.84
CA THR A 68 6.17 -12.61 -23.88
C THR A 68 5.18 -12.54 -22.72
N ALA A 69 5.65 -12.29 -21.50
CA ALA A 69 4.78 -12.20 -20.32
C ALA A 69 3.88 -10.96 -20.41
N ILE A 70 4.42 -9.82 -20.84
CA ILE A 70 3.67 -8.58 -21.06
C ILE A 70 2.59 -8.78 -22.14
N GLU A 71 2.91 -9.42 -23.26
CA GLU A 71 1.94 -9.65 -24.34
C GLU A 71 0.85 -10.66 -23.95
N ARG A 72 1.19 -11.70 -23.17
CA ARG A 72 0.19 -12.60 -22.59
C ARG A 72 -0.71 -11.89 -21.59
N PHE A 73 -0.15 -11.02 -20.75
CA PHE A 73 -0.91 -10.22 -19.81
C PHE A 73 -1.87 -9.26 -20.53
N LYS A 74 -1.39 -8.53 -21.55
CA LYS A 74 -2.23 -7.70 -22.42
C LYS A 74 -3.34 -8.50 -23.08
N ALA A 75 -3.03 -9.66 -23.65
CA ALA A 75 -4.05 -10.53 -24.27
C ALA A 75 -5.12 -10.97 -23.26
N GLY A 76 -4.73 -11.28 -22.02
CA GLY A 76 -5.66 -11.56 -20.92
C GLY A 76 -6.57 -10.38 -20.60
N LEU A 77 -6.03 -9.17 -20.46
CA LEU A 77 -6.82 -7.95 -20.22
C LEU A 77 -7.76 -7.61 -21.40
N GLU A 78 -7.38 -7.96 -22.63
CA GLU A 78 -8.22 -7.74 -23.82
C GLU A 78 -9.45 -8.67 -23.85
N THR A 79 -9.43 -9.83 -23.19
CA THR A 79 -10.53 -10.83 -23.23
C THR A 79 -11.89 -10.28 -22.81
N LEU A 80 -11.90 -9.31 -21.89
CA LEU A 80 -13.11 -8.62 -21.41
C LEU A 80 -13.12 -7.14 -21.79
N GLN A 81 -12.37 -6.74 -22.83
CA GLN A 81 -12.23 -5.35 -23.30
C GLN A 81 -11.65 -4.38 -22.24
N PHE A 82 -11.05 -4.92 -21.17
CA PHE A 82 -10.48 -4.09 -20.11
C PHE A 82 -9.28 -3.29 -20.62
N LEU A 83 -8.42 -3.89 -21.44
CA LEU A 83 -7.29 -3.16 -22.05
C LEU A 83 -7.76 -2.05 -23.01
N THR A 84 -8.87 -2.24 -23.72
CA THR A 84 -9.51 -1.22 -24.55
C THR A 84 -9.96 -0.05 -23.69
N ALA A 85 -10.74 -0.32 -22.64
CA ALA A 85 -11.21 0.69 -21.69
C ALA A 85 -10.05 1.42 -21.00
N LEU A 86 -8.97 0.71 -20.66
CA LEU A 86 -7.75 1.29 -20.07
C LEU A 86 -7.10 2.33 -20.99
N LYS A 87 -7.06 2.08 -22.30
CA LYS A 87 -6.49 3.00 -23.29
C LYS A 87 -7.39 4.19 -23.57
N GLU A 88 -8.71 4.00 -23.58
CA GLU A 88 -9.69 5.05 -23.86
C GLU A 88 -9.93 5.97 -22.65
N HIS A 89 -9.80 5.44 -21.43
CA HIS A 89 -10.11 6.16 -20.19
C HIS A 89 -8.99 6.07 -19.13
N PRO A 90 -7.73 6.43 -19.47
CA PRO A 90 -6.60 6.29 -18.54
C PRO A 90 -6.77 7.15 -17.28
N THR A 91 -7.36 8.34 -17.39
CA THR A 91 -7.57 9.24 -16.24
C THR A 91 -8.54 8.69 -15.20
N VAL A 92 -9.52 7.88 -15.61
CA VAL A 92 -10.50 7.25 -14.73
C VAL A 92 -9.90 6.03 -14.02
N LEU A 93 -9.08 5.26 -14.73
CA LEU A 93 -8.55 3.98 -14.23
C LEU A 93 -7.20 4.11 -13.51
N THR A 94 -6.42 5.16 -13.77
CA THR A 94 -5.13 5.38 -13.10
C THR A 94 -5.26 5.43 -11.57
N PRO A 95 -6.21 6.19 -10.97
CA PRO A 95 -6.37 6.18 -9.52
C PRO A 95 -6.72 4.81 -8.93
N ALA A 96 -7.31 3.92 -9.74
CA ALA A 96 -7.72 2.59 -9.29
C ALA A 96 -6.64 1.51 -9.47
N LEU A 97 -5.75 1.68 -10.44
CA LEU A 97 -4.73 0.69 -10.82
C LEU A 97 -3.31 1.09 -10.40
N CYS A 98 -3.09 2.38 -10.15
CA CYS A 98 -1.82 2.91 -9.72
C CYS A 98 -1.91 3.39 -8.27
N HIS A 99 -0.81 3.24 -7.54
CA HIS A 99 -0.71 3.77 -6.20
C HIS A 99 -0.89 5.29 -6.23
N THR A 100 -1.81 5.79 -5.40
CA THR A 100 -1.97 7.20 -5.12
C THR A 100 -1.79 7.38 -3.63
N GLU A 101 -0.91 8.28 -3.22
CA GLU A 101 -0.69 8.61 -1.82
C GLU A 101 -1.85 9.45 -1.31
N VAL A 102 -2.94 8.78 -0.93
CA VAL A 102 -4.09 9.40 -0.26
C VAL A 102 -4.01 9.05 1.21
N LYS A 103 -3.62 10.03 2.03
CA LYS A 103 -3.67 9.87 3.48
C LYS A 103 -5.12 9.81 3.94
N LEU A 104 -5.42 8.85 4.81
CA LEU A 104 -6.70 8.80 5.49
C LEU A 104 -6.79 9.93 6.52
N SER A 105 -7.97 10.49 6.72
CA SER A 105 -8.29 11.30 7.90
C SER A 105 -9.15 10.54 8.90
N ALA A 106 -9.10 10.94 10.16
CA ALA A 106 -9.93 10.44 11.25
C ALA A 106 -11.41 10.57 10.89
N GLU A 107 -11.82 11.70 10.32
CA GLU A 107 -13.20 11.92 9.85
C GLU A 107 -13.60 10.90 8.77
N GLN A 108 -12.72 10.62 7.79
CA GLN A 108 -13.01 9.64 6.76
C GLN A 108 -13.17 8.23 7.34
N VAL A 109 -12.29 7.85 8.26
CA VAL A 109 -12.37 6.54 8.92
C VAL A 109 -13.61 6.48 9.81
N GLU A 110 -13.90 7.49 10.61
CA GLU A 110 -15.10 7.52 11.46
C GLU A 110 -16.38 7.36 10.63
N ASN A 111 -16.53 8.14 9.56
CA ASN A 111 -17.70 8.10 8.68
C ASN A 111 -17.86 6.77 7.94
N LEU A 112 -16.76 6.03 7.74
CA LEU A 112 -16.79 4.71 7.11
C LEU A 112 -17.45 3.65 8.00
N PHE A 113 -17.29 3.76 9.33
CA PHE A 113 -17.77 2.76 10.27
C PHE A 113 -19.17 3.08 10.82
N GLN A 114 -20.16 2.29 10.42
CA GLN A 114 -21.54 2.44 10.89
C GLN A 114 -21.73 1.82 12.28
N PRO A 115 -22.08 2.59 13.33
CA PRO A 115 -22.27 2.05 14.67
C PRO A 115 -23.56 1.24 14.77
N VAL A 116 -23.45 0.04 15.35
CA VAL A 116 -24.59 -0.82 15.68
C VAL A 116 -24.93 -0.62 17.15
N LEU A 117 -26.03 0.10 17.39
CA LEU A 117 -26.38 0.61 18.72
C LEU A 117 -27.58 -0.11 19.33
N SER A 118 -27.54 -0.28 20.64
CA SER A 118 -28.65 -0.70 21.48
C SER A 118 -29.78 0.33 21.48
N PRO A 119 -31.02 -0.01 21.88
CA PRO A 119 -32.14 0.94 21.92
C PRO A 119 -31.84 2.19 22.74
N GLN A 120 -32.38 3.33 22.29
CA GLN A 120 -32.23 4.61 22.98
C GLN A 120 -32.81 4.53 24.40
N GLY A 121 -32.10 5.10 25.37
CA GLY A 121 -32.48 5.08 26.79
C GLY A 121 -32.04 3.83 27.57
N SER A 122 -31.41 2.85 26.91
CA SER A 122 -30.80 1.71 27.62
C SER A 122 -29.46 2.09 28.28
N ASN A 123 -29.10 1.41 29.37
CA ASN A 123 -27.78 1.58 29.99
C ASN A 123 -26.64 1.27 29.00
N MET A 124 -26.86 0.30 28.09
CA MET A 124 -25.91 -0.04 27.04
C MET A 124 -25.72 1.11 26.07
N ARG A 125 -26.78 1.80 25.65
CA ARG A 125 -26.67 2.96 24.76
C ARG A 125 -25.73 4.03 25.33
N THR A 126 -25.83 4.34 26.62
CA THR A 126 -24.95 5.32 27.27
C THR A 126 -23.48 4.90 27.21
N GLN A 127 -23.19 3.60 27.38
CA GLN A 127 -21.83 3.08 27.27
C GLN A 127 -21.32 3.10 25.84
N GLU A 128 -22.17 2.74 24.87
CA GLU A 128 -21.84 2.78 23.44
C GLU A 128 -21.54 4.21 22.97
N ASP A 129 -22.35 5.20 23.37
CA ASP A 129 -22.13 6.60 23.01
C ASP A 129 -20.80 7.13 23.59
N LYS A 130 -20.47 6.76 24.84
CA LYS A 130 -19.16 7.06 25.44
C LYS A 130 -18.00 6.41 24.66
N ALA A 131 -18.14 5.14 24.28
CA ALA A 131 -17.12 4.44 23.50
C ALA A 131 -16.98 5.00 22.08
N ARG A 132 -18.05 5.56 21.50
CA ARG A 132 -17.98 6.29 20.23
C ARG A 132 -17.18 7.59 20.33
N THR A 133 -17.32 8.33 21.43
CA THR A 133 -16.45 9.49 21.68
C THR A 133 -15.00 9.04 21.78
N TYR A 134 -14.72 7.96 22.53
CA TYR A 134 -13.36 7.41 22.59
C TYR A 134 -12.83 6.93 21.25
N TRP A 135 -13.68 6.37 20.41
CA TRP A 135 -13.32 5.99 19.04
C TRP A 135 -12.94 7.20 18.19
N ALA A 136 -13.74 8.26 18.19
CA ALA A 136 -13.44 9.49 17.45
C ALA A 136 -12.13 10.14 17.95
N ASP A 137 -11.95 10.26 19.27
CA ASP A 137 -10.72 10.79 19.88
C ASP A 137 -9.50 9.92 19.53
N TYR A 138 -9.66 8.59 19.50
CA TYR A 138 -8.60 7.65 19.14
C TYR A 138 -8.18 7.80 17.68
N LEU A 139 -9.14 7.99 16.76
CA LEU A 139 -8.84 8.22 15.35
C LEU A 139 -8.08 9.54 15.15
N LEU A 140 -8.45 10.61 15.87
CA LEU A 140 -7.70 11.87 15.86
C LEU A 140 -6.27 11.67 16.36
N ASP A 141 -6.10 10.94 17.47
CA ASP A 141 -4.77 10.59 17.98
C ASP A 141 -3.95 9.77 16.96
N CYS A 142 -4.58 8.91 16.15
CA CYS A 142 -3.91 8.17 15.08
C CYS A 142 -3.54 9.07 13.88
N GLU A 143 -4.36 10.06 13.54
CA GLU A 143 -4.08 11.02 12.47
C GLU A 143 -2.93 11.97 12.83
N GLU A 144 -2.85 12.38 14.10
CA GLU A 144 -1.85 13.33 14.61
C GLU A 144 -0.55 12.66 15.08
N ASP A 145 -0.34 11.37 14.77
CA ASP A 145 0.81 10.56 15.23
C ASP A 145 0.97 10.51 16.77
N ASN A 146 -0.12 10.74 17.52
CA ASN A 146 -0.17 10.68 18.98
C ASN A 146 -0.50 9.27 19.51
N SER A 147 -0.79 8.30 18.63
CA SER A 147 -0.99 6.87 18.94
C SER A 147 0.18 6.03 18.41
N ALA A 148 0.35 4.82 18.95
CA ALA A 148 1.28 3.83 18.38
C ALA A 148 0.79 3.21 17.06
N VAL A 149 -0.45 3.49 16.66
CA VAL A 149 -1.16 2.92 15.51
C VAL A 149 -1.52 4.03 14.53
N THR A 150 -1.36 3.79 13.23
CA THR A 150 -1.83 4.72 12.17
C THR A 150 -3.26 4.40 11.72
N LEU A 151 -3.92 5.32 11.03
CA LEU A 151 -5.25 5.10 10.45
C LEU A 151 -5.27 3.93 9.45
N GLU A 152 -4.21 3.75 8.67
CA GLU A 152 -4.05 2.62 7.74
C GLU A 152 -3.95 1.29 8.50
N GLU A 153 -3.27 1.27 9.64
CA GLU A 153 -3.19 0.08 10.50
C GLU A 153 -4.55 -0.24 11.14
N VAL A 154 -5.33 0.77 11.53
CA VAL A 154 -6.73 0.59 11.98
C VAL A 154 -7.58 -0.06 10.88
N LEU A 155 -7.53 0.48 9.65
CA LEU A 155 -8.33 -0.04 8.54
C LEU A 155 -7.86 -1.44 8.10
N MET A 156 -6.55 -1.68 8.11
CA MET A 156 -5.97 -3.00 7.84
C MET A 156 -6.45 -4.02 8.87
N PHE A 157 -6.44 -3.66 10.15
CA PHE A 157 -6.95 -4.54 11.21
C PHE A 157 -8.44 -4.83 11.04
N ALA A 158 -9.25 -3.80 10.79
CA ALA A 158 -10.70 -3.92 10.75
C ALA A 158 -11.24 -4.60 9.48
N ALA A 159 -10.61 -4.34 8.33
CA ALA A 159 -11.15 -4.68 7.01
C ALA A 159 -10.13 -5.30 6.04
N GLY A 160 -8.87 -5.49 6.46
CA GLY A 160 -7.83 -6.15 5.65
C GLY A 160 -7.31 -5.31 4.49
N VAL A 161 -7.58 -4.01 4.47
CA VAL A 161 -7.11 -3.08 3.44
C VAL A 161 -6.45 -1.85 4.07
N PRO A 162 -5.36 -1.32 3.51
CA PRO A 162 -4.66 -0.17 4.08
C PRO A 162 -5.34 1.16 3.74
N CYS A 163 -6.25 1.17 2.76
CA CYS A 163 -6.98 2.34 2.30
C CYS A 163 -8.36 1.94 1.80
N VAL A 164 -9.25 2.92 1.64
CA VAL A 164 -10.57 2.68 1.05
C VAL A 164 -10.39 2.33 -0.43
N PRO A 165 -10.89 1.18 -0.92
CA PRO A 165 -10.80 0.83 -2.32
C PRO A 165 -11.49 1.87 -3.21
N PRO A 166 -11.04 2.09 -4.45
CA PRO A 166 -11.68 3.01 -5.39
C PRO A 166 -13.17 2.72 -5.63
N ALA A 167 -13.57 1.45 -5.54
CA ALA A 167 -14.97 1.02 -5.66
C ALA A 167 -15.79 1.20 -4.37
N GLY A 168 -15.18 1.71 -3.30
CA GLY A 168 -15.74 1.73 -1.95
C GLY A 168 -15.68 0.37 -1.25
N MET A 169 -16.34 0.28 -0.09
CA MET A 169 -16.41 -0.92 0.74
C MET A 169 -17.82 -1.51 0.72
N SER A 170 -17.94 -2.81 0.42
CA SER A 170 -19.20 -3.55 0.46
C SER A 170 -18.98 -4.94 1.07
N PRO A 171 -19.62 -5.27 2.21
CA PRO A 171 -20.53 -4.41 2.99
C PRO A 171 -19.81 -3.21 3.63
N LEU A 172 -20.53 -2.14 3.95
CA LEU A 172 -19.95 -1.01 4.69
C LEU A 172 -19.46 -1.49 6.07
N PRO A 173 -18.30 -0.99 6.54
CA PRO A 173 -17.79 -1.37 7.84
C PRO A 173 -18.76 -1.05 8.98
N ARG A 174 -18.87 -1.95 9.95
CA ARG A 174 -19.73 -1.80 11.12
C ARG A 174 -18.91 -1.75 12.40
N LEU A 175 -19.26 -0.80 13.26
CA LEU A 175 -18.70 -0.64 14.59
C LEU A 175 -19.64 -1.27 15.61
N HIS A 176 -19.16 -2.32 16.27
CA HIS A 176 -19.84 -3.00 17.35
C HIS A 176 -19.13 -2.74 18.67
N PHE A 177 -19.85 -2.96 19.76
CA PHE A 177 -19.38 -2.68 21.10
C PHE A 177 -19.33 -3.97 21.92
N MET A 178 -18.30 -4.11 22.75
CA MET A 178 -18.08 -5.31 23.55
C MET A 178 -17.95 -4.96 25.02
N SER A 179 -18.61 -5.73 25.87
CA SER A 179 -18.42 -5.63 27.31
C SER A 179 -16.97 -5.96 27.69
N PRO A 180 -16.40 -5.31 28.72
CA PRO A 180 -15.07 -5.66 29.24
C PRO A 180 -14.93 -7.14 29.64
N SER A 181 -16.05 -7.79 30.01
CA SER A 181 -16.08 -9.22 30.35
C SER A 181 -15.83 -10.14 29.15
N THR A 182 -16.10 -9.66 27.94
CA THR A 182 -15.85 -10.39 26.68
C THR A 182 -14.40 -10.24 26.25
N SER A 183 -13.92 -9.00 26.16
CA SER A 183 -12.54 -8.67 25.82
C SER A 183 -12.27 -7.22 26.17
N LYS A 184 -11.04 -6.92 26.61
CA LYS A 184 -10.53 -5.55 26.73
C LYS A 184 -9.87 -5.05 25.46
N PHE A 185 -9.58 -5.92 24.50
CA PHE A 185 -8.92 -5.60 23.23
C PHE A 185 -9.94 -5.51 22.08
N PRO A 186 -9.66 -4.72 21.03
CA PRO A 186 -10.48 -4.73 19.82
C PRO A 186 -10.48 -6.11 19.16
N MET A 187 -11.55 -6.41 18.44
CA MET A 187 -11.66 -7.62 17.62
C MET A 187 -12.19 -7.26 16.24
N ALA A 188 -11.65 -7.87 15.20
CA ALA A 188 -12.10 -7.66 13.84
C ALA A 188 -12.62 -8.97 13.21
N ASN A 189 -13.63 -8.84 12.36
CA ASN A 189 -14.00 -9.84 11.36
C ASN A 189 -13.89 -9.16 9.99
N THR A 190 -12.72 -9.29 9.37
CA THR A 190 -12.37 -8.63 8.12
C THR A 190 -13.29 -9.07 6.98
N CYS A 191 -13.62 -10.36 6.88
CA CYS A 191 -14.56 -10.87 5.85
C CYS A 191 -15.96 -10.24 5.94
N ALA A 192 -16.38 -9.82 7.14
CA ALA A 192 -17.68 -9.21 7.38
C ALA A 192 -17.62 -7.68 7.53
N ASN A 193 -16.43 -7.07 7.41
CA ASN A 193 -16.13 -5.68 7.75
C ASN A 193 -16.72 -5.27 9.11
N ILE A 194 -16.49 -6.06 10.15
CA ILE A 194 -16.95 -5.76 11.52
C ILE A 194 -15.75 -5.47 12.40
N LEU A 195 -15.68 -4.24 12.92
CA LEU A 195 -14.81 -3.89 14.03
C LEU A 195 -15.62 -3.90 15.31
N LYS A 196 -15.10 -4.56 16.34
CA LYS A 196 -15.65 -4.54 17.68
C LYS A 196 -14.69 -3.82 18.61
N ILE A 197 -15.15 -2.76 19.24
CA ILE A 197 -14.37 -1.98 20.20
C ILE A 197 -14.82 -2.25 21.64
N PRO A 198 -13.91 -2.21 22.63
CA PRO A 198 -14.24 -2.48 24.02
C PRO A 198 -14.92 -1.28 24.68
N LEU A 199 -15.97 -1.54 25.46
CA LEU A 199 -16.63 -0.57 26.33
C LEU A 199 -15.77 -0.42 27.59
N LEU A 200 -15.02 0.67 27.73
CA LEU A 200 -14.10 0.88 28.85
C LEU A 200 -14.40 2.18 29.61
N ASP A 201 -13.92 2.26 30.85
CA ASP A 201 -14.25 3.37 31.74
C ASP A 201 -13.42 4.63 31.51
N SER A 202 -12.27 4.54 30.86
CA SER A 202 -11.39 5.68 30.56
C SER A 202 -10.83 5.61 29.15
N TYR A 203 -10.62 6.79 28.57
CA TYR A 203 -9.99 6.93 27.26
C TYR A 203 -8.57 6.37 27.23
N THR A 204 -7.78 6.62 28.28
CA THR A 204 -6.41 6.10 28.38
C THR A 204 -6.36 4.58 28.34
N ALA A 205 -7.28 3.90 29.03
CA ALA A 205 -7.37 2.45 28.96
C ALA A 205 -7.86 1.98 27.59
N PHE A 206 -8.81 2.70 26.98
CA PHE A 206 -9.27 2.43 25.62
C PHE A 206 -8.13 2.48 24.61
N LYS A 207 -7.45 3.62 24.51
CA LYS A 207 -6.31 3.83 23.61
C LYS A 207 -5.22 2.77 23.79
N ALA A 208 -4.78 2.51 25.03
CA ALA A 208 -3.72 1.53 25.29
C ALA A 208 -4.09 0.11 24.84
N ASN A 209 -5.36 -0.31 25.03
CA ASN A 209 -5.79 -1.64 24.59
C ASN A 209 -6.08 -1.69 23.08
N MET A 210 -6.52 -0.60 22.46
CA MET A 210 -6.63 -0.48 21.00
C MET A 210 -5.25 -0.62 20.35
N ASP A 211 -4.27 0.16 20.79
CA ASP A 211 -2.88 0.13 20.29
C ASP A 211 -2.29 -1.27 20.42
N PHE A 212 -2.39 -1.85 21.61
CA PHE A 212 -1.87 -3.20 21.86
C PHE A 212 -2.57 -4.23 20.96
N GLY A 213 -3.90 -4.21 20.89
CA GLY A 213 -4.67 -5.20 20.14
C GLY A 213 -4.37 -5.16 18.64
N ILE A 214 -4.28 -3.96 18.06
CA ILE A 214 -4.00 -3.78 16.63
C ILE A 214 -2.56 -4.17 16.32
N LYS A 215 -1.56 -3.68 17.08
CA LYS A 215 -0.14 -4.00 16.81
C LYS A 215 0.23 -5.47 17.00
N ASN A 216 -0.47 -6.17 17.90
CA ASN A 216 -0.19 -7.59 18.19
C ASN A 216 -1.08 -8.55 17.40
N SER A 217 -1.84 -8.04 16.43
CA SER A 217 -2.63 -8.85 15.50
C SER A 217 -2.02 -8.72 14.11
N PRO A 218 -0.89 -9.39 13.81
CA PRO A 218 -0.30 -9.34 12.47
C PRO A 218 -1.35 -9.81 11.47
N GLY A 219 -1.82 -8.89 10.63
CA GLY A 219 -2.78 -9.18 9.57
C GLY A 219 -2.23 -10.19 8.57
N PHE A 220 -3.11 -10.73 7.73
CA PHE A 220 -2.72 -11.58 6.61
C PHE A 220 -1.78 -10.82 5.67
N GLY A 221 -0.49 -11.23 5.59
CA GLY A 221 0.33 -11.03 4.39
C GLY A 221 1.20 -9.77 4.26
N CYS A 222 1.40 -8.96 5.32
CA CYS A 222 2.40 -7.88 5.27
C CYS A 222 3.71 -8.29 5.99
N PHE A 223 4.50 -9.14 5.33
CA PHE A 223 5.94 -9.31 5.56
C PHE A 223 6.68 -9.20 4.22
#